data_AF-A0A316Z443-F1
#
_entry.id   AF-A0A316Z443-F1
#
_cell.length_a   1.000
_cell.length_b   1.000
_cell.length_c   1.000
_cell.angle_alpha   90.00
_cell.angle_beta   90.00
_cell.angle_gamma   90.00
#
_symmetry.space_group_name_H-M   'P 1'
#
loop_
_entity.id
_entity.type
_entity.pdbx_description
1 polymer ?
#
loop_
_entity_poly.entity_id
_entity_poly.type
_entity_poly.pdbx_seq_one_letter_code
_entity_poly.pdbx_strand_id
1 'polypeptide(L)'
;MPFPTRAAPAVESSPLALPPLQQALHHELFARPAALAQRSAYADFWRAQSSAQGKDGQSTRRFGRDIVDADFLDEAIAQRKAALEKKRAEKAARDAVVNSAADLSVLSISLSSSAPTTYLDPLDGEEETALSAHSDLRELARARDSRALQYLRLEREVSRLKAERMKVGASISAKRTETSSLLAALQQRPESGRTRVRALQGDEGARVRRLEKALGAARGKREMVRGVLRGLVLESGLDWLADDALKEALLGMGDEGESDEEDEGEMSDEGDD
;
A
#
# COMPACT_ATOMS: atom_id res chain seq x y z
N MET A 1 -65.39 -8.18 -23.66
CA MET A 1 -63.96 -8.11 -24.02
C MET A 1 -63.16 -7.78 -22.77
N PRO A 2 -62.61 -8.78 -22.04
CA PRO A 2 -61.77 -8.53 -20.89
C PRO A 2 -60.30 -8.37 -21.32
N PHE A 3 -59.61 -7.37 -20.77
CA PHE A 3 -58.16 -7.22 -20.89
C PHE A 3 -57.46 -8.07 -19.81
N PRO A 4 -56.35 -8.76 -20.12
CA PRO A 4 -55.61 -9.54 -19.14
C PRO A 4 -54.77 -8.65 -18.23
N THR A 5 -54.85 -8.97 -16.94
CA THR A 5 -54.01 -8.48 -15.84
C THR A 5 -52.53 -8.81 -16.10
N ARG A 6 -51.70 -7.77 -16.15
CA ARG A 6 -50.23 -7.91 -16.13
C ARG A 6 -49.80 -8.15 -14.69
N ALA A 7 -49.36 -9.37 -14.41
CA ALA A 7 -48.76 -9.78 -13.14
C ALA A 7 -47.55 -8.88 -12.81
N ALA A 8 -47.49 -8.44 -11.55
CA ALA A 8 -46.31 -7.82 -10.97
C ALA A 8 -45.18 -8.86 -10.88
N PRO A 9 -43.92 -8.48 -11.14
CA PRO A 9 -42.79 -9.39 -10.93
C PRO A 9 -42.66 -9.72 -9.45
N ALA A 10 -42.41 -11.00 -9.18
CA ALA A 10 -42.14 -11.55 -7.86
C ALA A 10 -41.03 -10.74 -7.18
N VAL A 11 -41.33 -10.20 -6.01
CA VAL A 11 -40.32 -9.67 -5.09
C VAL A 11 -39.47 -10.85 -4.65
N GLU A 12 -38.22 -10.78 -5.06
CA GLU A 12 -37.13 -11.67 -4.69
C GLU A 12 -37.06 -11.81 -3.17
N SER A 13 -37.03 -13.07 -2.72
CA SER A 13 -36.60 -13.57 -1.42
C SER A 13 -36.11 -12.52 -0.40
N SER A 14 -37.01 -12.02 0.44
CA SER A 14 -36.63 -11.46 1.75
C SER A 14 -35.98 -12.57 2.58
N PRO A 15 -34.70 -12.49 2.96
CA PRO A 15 -34.15 -13.41 3.94
C PRO A 15 -34.91 -13.17 5.24
N LEU A 16 -35.52 -14.25 5.77
CA LEU A 16 -36.13 -14.39 7.10
C LEU A 16 -36.08 -13.12 7.94
N ALA A 17 -37.22 -12.44 8.08
CA ALA A 17 -37.38 -11.23 8.91
C ALA A 17 -37.15 -11.56 10.39
N LEU A 18 -35.87 -11.68 10.77
CA LEU A 18 -35.43 -11.84 12.14
C LEU A 18 -35.82 -10.57 12.92
N PRO A 19 -36.21 -10.68 14.20
CA PRO A 19 -36.44 -9.51 15.05
C PRO A 19 -35.20 -8.60 15.08
N PRO A 20 -35.38 -7.28 15.22
CA PRO A 20 -34.29 -6.30 15.05
C PRO A 20 -33.09 -6.55 15.97
N LEU A 21 -33.34 -7.13 17.16
CA LEU A 21 -32.28 -7.50 18.09
C LEU A 21 -31.46 -8.71 17.63
N GLN A 22 -32.09 -9.69 16.96
CA GLN A 22 -31.38 -10.81 16.34
C GLN A 22 -30.64 -10.39 15.08
N GLN A 23 -31.16 -9.43 14.31
CA GLN A 23 -30.42 -8.83 13.20
C GLN A 23 -29.18 -8.07 13.68
N ALA A 24 -29.29 -7.30 14.77
CA ALA A 24 -28.16 -6.63 15.39
C ALA A 24 -27.10 -7.62 15.89
N LEU A 25 -27.51 -8.70 16.57
CA LEU A 25 -26.60 -9.76 17.02
C LEU A 25 -25.95 -10.49 15.86
N HIS A 26 -26.69 -10.79 14.79
CA HIS A 26 -26.14 -11.41 13.59
C HIS A 26 -25.13 -10.49 12.89
N HIS A 27 -25.42 -9.18 12.82
CA HIS A 27 -24.49 -8.20 12.29
C HIS A 27 -23.23 -8.10 13.15
N GLU A 28 -23.36 -8.07 14.48
CA GLU A 28 -22.23 -8.02 15.41
C GLU A 28 -21.36 -9.29 15.36
N LEU A 29 -21.96 -10.47 15.21
CA LEU A 29 -21.24 -11.74 15.23
C LEU A 29 -20.64 -12.13 13.88
N PHE A 30 -21.29 -11.79 12.76
CA PHE A 30 -20.89 -12.29 11.45
C PHE A 30 -20.45 -11.18 10.49
N ALA A 31 -21.14 -10.04 10.45
CA ALA A 31 -20.84 -8.97 9.50
C ALA A 31 -19.71 -8.05 10.01
N ARG A 32 -19.72 -7.70 11.30
CA ARG A 32 -18.74 -6.79 11.90
C ARG A 32 -17.32 -7.34 11.91
N PRO A 33 -17.06 -8.62 12.26
CA PRO A 33 -15.69 -9.15 12.23
C PRO A 33 -15.12 -9.21 10.81
N ALA A 34 -15.95 -9.57 9.83
CA ALA A 34 -15.56 -9.58 8.42
C ALA A 34 -15.27 -8.16 7.90
N ALA A 35 -16.11 -7.19 8.24
CA ALA A 35 -15.90 -5.79 7.88
C ALA A 35 -14.65 -5.18 8.55
N LEU A 36 -14.38 -5.53 9.81
CA LEU A 36 -13.17 -5.12 10.52
C LEU A 36 -11.91 -5.76 9.92
N ALA A 37 -11.97 -7.04 9.55
CA ALA A 37 -10.86 -7.73 8.89
C ALA A 37 -10.55 -7.14 7.50
N GLN A 38 -11.57 -6.77 6.71
CA GLN A 38 -11.39 -6.07 5.44
C GLN A 38 -10.79 -4.67 5.65
N ARG A 39 -11.27 -3.91 6.64
CA ARG A 39 -10.71 -2.59 6.97
C ARG A 39 -9.28 -2.67 7.46
N SER A 40 -8.92 -3.67 8.27
CA SER A 40 -7.53 -3.85 8.70
C SER A 40 -6.62 -4.24 7.54
N ALA A 41 -7.08 -5.14 6.65
CA ALA A 41 -6.33 -5.51 5.44
C ALA A 41 -6.13 -4.32 4.50
N TYR A 42 -7.14 -3.46 4.36
CA TYR A 42 -7.04 -2.23 3.57
C TYR A 42 -6.07 -1.21 4.20
N ALA A 43 -6.11 -1.03 5.52
CA ALA A 43 -5.17 -0.17 6.22
C ALA A 43 -3.72 -0.70 6.13
N ASP A 44 -3.53 -2.01 6.23
CA ASP A 44 -2.22 -2.65 6.10
C ASP A 44 -1.69 -2.57 4.67
N PHE A 45 -2.55 -2.68 3.65
CA PHE A 45 -2.21 -2.42 2.25
C PHE A 45 -1.67 -1.00 2.04
N TRP A 46 -2.38 0.03 2.54
CA TRP A 46 -1.95 1.42 2.40
C TRP A 46 -0.70 1.77 3.23
N ARG A 47 -0.49 1.14 4.39
CA ARG A 47 0.78 1.23 5.12
C ARG A 47 1.93 0.58 4.36
N ALA A 48 1.71 -0.57 3.75
CA ALA A 48 2.73 -1.23 2.93
C ALA A 48 3.10 -0.37 1.71
N GLN A 49 2.10 0.22 1.04
CA GLN A 49 2.29 1.05 -0.14
C GLN A 49 3.04 2.36 0.18
N SER A 50 2.65 3.06 1.25
CA SER A 50 3.37 4.28 1.69
C SER A 50 4.80 3.96 2.14
N SER A 51 5.03 2.82 2.78
CA SER A 51 6.38 2.36 3.14
C SER A 51 7.25 1.96 1.93
N ALA A 52 6.63 1.55 0.83
CA ALA A 52 7.32 1.22 -0.42
C ALA A 52 7.71 2.50 -1.20
N GLN A 53 6.80 3.48 -1.28
CA GLN A 53 7.09 4.78 -1.90
C GLN A 53 8.19 5.56 -1.15
N GLY A 54 8.27 5.44 0.18
CA GLY A 54 9.35 6.04 0.96
C GLY A 54 10.74 5.42 0.73
N LYS A 55 10.83 4.20 0.15
CA LYS A 55 12.10 3.52 -0.17
C LYS A 55 12.61 3.85 -1.58
N ASP A 56 11.72 4.10 -2.53
CA ASP A 56 12.10 4.47 -3.91
C ASP A 56 12.52 5.95 -4.04
N GLY A 57 12.22 6.79 -3.04
CA GLY A 57 12.62 8.20 -2.98
C GLY A 57 14.08 8.48 -2.60
N GLN A 58 14.89 7.46 -2.27
CA GLN A 58 16.30 7.67 -1.88
C GLN A 58 17.30 7.74 -3.06
N SER A 59 16.85 7.55 -4.30
CA SER A 59 17.73 7.53 -5.49
C SER A 59 18.16 8.93 -5.99
N THR A 60 17.49 10.01 -5.59
CA THR A 60 17.72 11.35 -6.17
C THR A 60 18.81 12.18 -5.47
N ARG A 61 19.50 11.66 -4.44
CA ARG A 61 20.56 12.40 -3.73
C ARG A 61 21.93 12.44 -4.44
N ARG A 62 21.96 12.38 -5.78
CA ARG A 62 23.18 12.56 -6.58
C ARG A 62 23.02 13.55 -7.73
N PHE A 63 22.06 14.48 -7.68
CA PHE A 63 22.04 15.61 -8.61
C PHE A 63 22.94 16.75 -8.10
N GLY A 64 24.24 16.48 -8.15
CA GLY A 64 25.31 17.45 -8.00
C GLY A 64 26.14 17.49 -9.28
N ARG A 65 25.49 17.70 -10.42
CA ARG A 65 26.12 18.11 -11.67
C ARG A 65 25.02 18.61 -12.61
N ASP A 66 25.01 19.93 -12.79
CA ASP A 66 24.31 20.59 -13.87
C ASP A 66 24.84 20.03 -15.21
N ILE A 67 23.93 19.92 -16.18
CA ILE A 67 24.02 19.23 -17.48
C ILE A 67 23.59 17.76 -17.38
N VAL A 68 22.27 17.56 -17.46
CA VAL A 68 21.70 16.26 -17.83
C VAL A 68 21.82 16.16 -19.35
N ASP A 69 22.81 15.43 -19.85
CA ASP A 69 22.98 15.17 -21.28
C ASP A 69 21.72 14.49 -21.85
N ALA A 70 21.28 14.87 -23.06
CA ALA A 70 20.10 14.30 -23.71
C ALA A 70 20.19 12.77 -23.83
N ASP A 71 21.40 12.25 -24.07
CA ASP A 71 21.70 10.83 -24.14
C ASP A 71 21.42 10.09 -22.81
N PHE A 72 21.64 10.76 -21.67
CA PHE A 72 21.32 10.18 -20.35
C PHE A 72 19.81 10.08 -20.13
N LEU A 73 19.03 11.05 -20.62
CA LEU A 73 17.57 10.99 -20.55
C LEU A 73 17.02 9.89 -21.45
N ASP A 74 17.56 9.73 -22.66
CA ASP A 74 17.13 8.68 -23.58
C ASP A 74 17.44 7.27 -23.03
N GLU A 75 18.60 7.10 -22.41
CA GLU A 75 18.97 5.84 -21.76
C GLU A 75 18.11 5.58 -20.51
N ALA A 76 17.82 6.59 -19.70
CA ALA A 76 16.91 6.47 -18.55
C ALA A 76 15.47 6.14 -18.99
N ILE A 77 15.01 6.71 -20.10
CA ILE A 77 13.70 6.41 -20.71
C ILE A 77 13.69 4.98 -21.24
N ALA A 78 14.74 4.53 -21.92
CA ALA A 78 14.86 3.16 -22.41
C ALA A 78 14.86 2.14 -21.26
N GLN A 79 15.61 2.41 -20.19
CA GLN A 79 15.62 1.57 -18.98
C GLN A 79 14.25 1.52 -18.30
N ARG A 80 13.53 2.65 -18.21
CA ARG A 80 12.16 2.69 -17.68
C ARG A 80 11.17 1.95 -18.56
N LYS A 81 11.28 2.05 -19.89
CA LYS A 81 10.44 1.28 -20.83
C LYS A 81 10.68 -0.22 -20.68
N ALA A 82 11.93 -0.66 -20.61
CA ALA A 82 12.27 -2.07 -20.39
C ALA A 82 11.77 -2.59 -19.03
N ALA A 83 11.86 -1.78 -17.98
CA ALA A 83 11.31 -2.13 -16.67
C ALA A 83 9.77 -2.23 -16.68
N LEU A 84 9.09 -1.35 -17.43
CA LEU A 84 7.64 -1.41 -17.63
C LEU A 84 7.21 -2.65 -18.41
N GLU A 85 7.90 -3.00 -19.49
CA GLU A 85 7.70 -4.23 -20.25
C GLU A 85 7.83 -5.46 -19.35
N LYS A 86 8.87 -5.52 -18.52
CA LYS A 86 9.07 -6.62 -17.56
C LYS A 86 7.92 -6.71 -16.55
N LYS A 87 7.46 -5.57 -16.01
CA LYS A 87 6.31 -5.53 -15.09
C LYS A 87 5.00 -5.91 -15.79
N ARG A 88 4.80 -5.56 -17.06
CA ARG A 88 3.64 -5.98 -17.85
C ARG A 88 3.66 -7.49 -18.10
N ALA A 89 4.81 -8.06 -18.44
CA ALA A 89 4.97 -9.51 -18.60
C ALA A 89 4.73 -10.25 -17.27
N GLU A 90 5.24 -9.73 -16.15
CA GLU A 90 4.97 -10.29 -14.83
C GLU A 90 3.47 -10.23 -14.46
N LYS A 91 2.80 -9.11 -14.75
CA LYS A 91 1.36 -8.98 -14.54
C LYS A 91 0.58 -9.96 -15.42
N ALA A 92 0.91 -10.07 -16.70
CA ALA A 92 0.29 -11.04 -17.60
C ALA A 92 0.46 -12.49 -17.13
N ALA A 93 1.64 -12.83 -16.60
CA ALA A 93 1.88 -14.15 -16.00
C ALA A 93 1.05 -14.37 -14.73
N ARG A 94 0.91 -13.35 -13.86
CA ARG A 94 0.02 -13.42 -12.69
C ARG A 94 -1.43 -13.59 -13.09
N ASP A 95 -1.90 -12.82 -14.07
CA ASP A 95 -3.28 -12.90 -14.56
C ASP A 95 -3.55 -14.29 -15.18
N ALA A 96 -2.58 -14.87 -15.91
CA ALA A 96 -2.68 -16.24 -16.40
C ALA A 96 -2.75 -17.29 -15.27
N VAL A 97 -1.97 -17.13 -14.19
CA VAL A 97 -2.03 -18.02 -13.01
C VAL A 97 -3.38 -17.89 -12.31
N VAL A 98 -3.89 -16.67 -12.11
CA VAL A 98 -5.20 -16.43 -11.50
C VAL A 98 -6.32 -17.04 -12.34
N ASN A 99 -6.27 -16.88 -13.67
CA ASN A 99 -7.22 -17.50 -14.58
C ASN A 99 -7.12 -19.04 -14.52
N SER A 100 -5.92 -19.62 -14.49
CA SER A 100 -5.75 -21.07 -14.33
C SER A 100 -6.25 -21.59 -12.98
N ALA A 101 -6.13 -20.81 -11.91
CA ALA A 101 -6.68 -21.14 -10.60
C ALA A 101 -8.22 -21.05 -10.60
N ALA A 102 -8.78 -20.08 -11.33
CA ALA A 102 -10.22 -20.00 -11.57
C ALA A 102 -10.71 -21.22 -12.35
N ASP A 103 -10.01 -21.64 -13.42
CA ASP A 103 -10.33 -22.84 -14.20
C ASP A 103 -10.25 -24.11 -13.33
N LEU A 104 -9.23 -24.24 -12.49
CA LEU A 104 -9.12 -25.34 -11.51
C LEU A 104 -10.24 -25.32 -10.48
N SER A 105 -10.70 -24.14 -10.05
CA SER A 105 -11.84 -24.01 -9.14
C SER A 105 -13.14 -24.46 -9.83
N VAL A 106 -13.34 -24.10 -11.10
CA VAL A 106 -14.48 -24.55 -11.91
C VAL A 106 -14.45 -26.06 -12.13
N LEU A 107 -13.26 -26.65 -12.38
CA LEU A 107 -13.09 -28.11 -12.44
C LEU A 107 -13.37 -28.77 -11.08
N SER A 108 -12.93 -28.19 -9.97
CA SER A 108 -13.22 -28.73 -8.64
C SER A 108 -14.70 -28.67 -8.29
N ILE A 109 -15.40 -27.59 -8.70
CA ILE A 109 -16.84 -27.45 -8.55
C ILE A 109 -17.56 -28.48 -9.42
N SER A 110 -17.10 -28.68 -10.65
CA SER A 110 -17.66 -29.68 -11.58
C SER A 110 -17.51 -31.12 -11.04
N LEU A 111 -16.33 -31.46 -10.50
CA LEU A 111 -16.05 -32.74 -9.84
C LEU A 111 -16.81 -32.91 -8.52
N SER A 112 -17.12 -31.83 -7.82
CA SER A 112 -17.97 -31.87 -6.62
C SER A 112 -19.46 -31.98 -6.93
N SER A 113 -19.88 -31.59 -8.15
CA SER A 113 -21.28 -31.68 -8.62
C SER A 113 -21.62 -33.03 -9.22
N SER A 114 -20.62 -33.82 -9.64
CA SER A 114 -20.83 -35.24 -9.93
C SER A 114 -21.00 -36.00 -8.61
N ALA A 115 -22.25 -36.18 -8.19
CA ALA A 115 -22.58 -37.06 -7.08
C ALA A 115 -21.99 -38.47 -7.32
N PRO A 116 -21.52 -39.17 -6.27
CA PRO A 116 -21.07 -40.55 -6.41
C PRO A 116 -22.23 -41.39 -6.92
N THR A 117 -22.03 -42.07 -8.04
CA THR A 117 -22.99 -43.02 -8.59
C THR A 117 -23.32 -44.03 -7.51
N THR A 118 -24.59 -44.11 -7.17
CA THR A 118 -25.14 -45.07 -6.21
C THR A 118 -24.69 -46.47 -6.59
N TYR A 119 -24.00 -47.10 -5.65
CA TYR A 119 -23.61 -48.52 -5.62
C TYR A 119 -24.80 -49.37 -6.10
N LEU A 120 -24.66 -50.00 -7.28
CA LEU A 120 -25.47 -51.14 -7.67
C LEU A 120 -24.74 -52.40 -7.18
N ASP A 121 -25.54 -53.28 -6.59
CA ASP A 121 -25.25 -54.57 -5.97
C ASP A 121 -24.19 -55.41 -6.73
N PRO A 122 -23.23 -56.07 -6.05
CA PRO A 122 -22.17 -56.83 -6.70
C PRO A 122 -22.68 -58.23 -7.04
N LEU A 123 -22.86 -58.50 -8.33
CA LEU A 123 -22.92 -59.87 -8.85
C LEU A 123 -21.65 -60.12 -9.67
N ASP A 124 -20.78 -60.94 -9.08
CA ASP A 124 -19.74 -61.76 -9.70
C ASP A 124 -18.71 -61.05 -10.60
N GLY A 125 -17.62 -60.55 -9.97
CA GLY A 125 -16.40 -60.17 -10.70
C GLY A 125 -15.34 -59.32 -9.97
N GLU A 126 -15.52 -58.93 -8.70
CA GLU A 126 -14.84 -57.78 -8.09
C GLU A 126 -13.64 -58.07 -7.16
N GLU A 127 -12.64 -58.83 -7.59
CA GLU A 127 -11.35 -58.87 -6.85
C GLU A 127 -10.31 -57.87 -7.38
N GLU A 128 -10.31 -57.55 -8.68
CA GLU A 128 -9.34 -56.61 -9.27
C GLU A 128 -9.72 -55.12 -9.08
N THR A 129 -11.01 -54.79 -9.05
CA THR A 129 -11.51 -53.42 -8.85
C THR A 129 -11.35 -52.94 -7.40
N ALA A 130 -11.56 -53.82 -6.42
CA ALA A 130 -11.41 -53.52 -5.00
C ALA A 130 -9.94 -53.20 -4.62
N LEU A 131 -8.98 -53.90 -5.23
CA LEU A 131 -7.55 -53.63 -5.05
C LEU A 131 -7.13 -52.28 -5.65
N SER A 132 -7.70 -51.91 -6.81
CA SER A 132 -7.48 -50.60 -7.45
C SER A 132 -8.10 -49.44 -6.65
N ALA A 133 -9.31 -49.61 -6.11
CA ALA A 133 -9.92 -48.59 -5.24
C ALA A 133 -9.13 -48.40 -3.93
N HIS A 134 -8.50 -49.47 -3.42
CA HIS A 134 -7.63 -49.40 -2.25
C HIS A 134 -6.25 -48.77 -2.54
N SER A 135 -5.72 -48.87 -3.77
CA SER A 135 -4.53 -48.10 -4.15
C SER A 135 -4.83 -46.61 -4.21
N ASP A 136 -5.98 -46.21 -4.75
CA ASP A 136 -6.38 -44.81 -4.88
C ASP A 136 -6.56 -44.15 -3.49
N LEU A 137 -7.17 -44.87 -2.54
CA LEU A 137 -7.30 -44.38 -1.16
C LEU A 137 -5.94 -44.24 -0.45
N ARG A 138 -4.99 -45.13 -0.72
CA ARG A 138 -3.62 -45.05 -0.16
C ARG A 138 -2.84 -43.88 -0.76
N GLU A 139 -3.04 -43.57 -2.04
CA GLU A 139 -2.44 -42.41 -2.68
C GLU A 139 -3.00 -41.10 -2.14
N LEU A 140 -4.32 -41.02 -1.95
CA LEU A 140 -4.96 -39.87 -1.32
C LEU A 140 -4.47 -39.65 0.13
N ALA A 141 -4.30 -40.73 0.90
CA ALA A 141 -3.73 -40.65 2.24
C ALA A 141 -2.28 -40.13 2.23
N ARG A 142 -1.44 -40.63 1.33
CA ARG A 142 -0.06 -40.13 1.15
C ARG A 142 -0.04 -38.66 0.71
N ALA A 143 -0.92 -38.27 -0.20
CA ALA A 143 -1.03 -36.88 -0.65
C ALA A 143 -1.45 -35.96 0.50
N ARG A 144 -2.42 -36.36 1.31
CA ARG A 144 -2.83 -35.65 2.53
C ARG A 144 -1.66 -35.49 3.50
N ASP A 145 -0.96 -36.57 3.79
CA ASP A 145 0.14 -36.57 4.76
C ASP A 145 1.32 -35.73 4.24
N SER A 146 1.61 -35.77 2.94
CA SER A 146 2.64 -34.93 2.32
C SER A 146 2.30 -33.43 2.41
N ARG A 147 1.01 -33.06 2.22
CA ARG A 147 0.53 -31.69 2.38
C ARG A 147 0.57 -31.25 3.84
N ALA A 148 0.22 -32.13 4.79
CA ALA A 148 0.32 -31.83 6.22
C ALA A 148 1.78 -31.55 6.63
N LEU A 149 2.74 -32.33 6.11
CA LEU A 149 4.17 -32.08 6.35
C LEU A 149 4.65 -30.77 5.72
N GLN A 150 4.18 -30.42 4.52
CA GLN A 150 4.48 -29.13 3.89
C GLN A 150 3.91 -27.97 4.72
N TYR A 151 2.68 -28.09 5.20
CA TYR A 151 2.07 -27.09 6.08
C TYR A 151 2.90 -26.86 7.34
N LEU A 152 3.33 -27.94 8.03
CA LEU A 152 4.19 -27.83 9.21
C LEU A 152 5.55 -27.17 8.92
N ARG A 153 6.11 -27.37 7.72
CA ARG A 153 7.34 -26.66 7.30
C ARG A 153 7.10 -25.18 7.12
N LEU A 154 6.04 -24.81 6.40
CA LEU A 154 5.65 -23.42 6.19
C LEU A 154 5.33 -22.73 7.51
N GLU A 155 4.66 -23.40 8.45
CA GLU A 155 4.36 -22.85 9.77
C GLU A 155 5.63 -22.53 10.57
N ARG A 156 6.64 -23.42 10.51
CA ARG A 156 7.96 -23.18 11.13
C ARG A 156 8.68 -22.01 10.49
N GLU A 157 8.64 -21.90 9.15
CA GLU A 157 9.22 -20.79 8.42
C GLU A 157 8.54 -19.46 8.77
N VAL A 158 7.22 -19.42 8.80
CA VAL A 158 6.44 -18.25 9.22
C VAL A 158 6.77 -17.87 10.66
N SER A 159 6.88 -18.84 11.56
CA SER A 159 7.24 -18.58 12.96
C SER A 159 8.65 -18.02 13.09
N ARG A 160 9.61 -18.54 12.32
CA ARG A 160 10.97 -18.00 12.24
C ARG A 160 10.98 -16.57 11.71
N LEU A 161 10.29 -16.29 10.61
CA LEU A 161 10.19 -14.95 10.02
C LEU A 161 9.52 -13.96 10.98
N LYS A 162 8.51 -14.39 11.75
CA LYS A 162 7.91 -13.57 12.81
C LYS A 162 8.93 -13.21 13.89
N ALA A 163 9.75 -14.17 14.34
CA ALA A 163 10.81 -13.91 15.32
C ALA A 163 11.88 -12.95 14.77
N GLU A 164 12.30 -13.12 13.51
CA GLU A 164 13.23 -12.20 12.83
C GLU A 164 12.63 -10.79 12.71
N ARG A 165 11.35 -10.67 12.35
CA ARG A 165 10.63 -9.39 12.32
C ARG A 165 10.61 -8.70 13.69
N MET A 166 10.33 -9.45 14.76
CA MET A 166 10.34 -8.91 16.12
C MET A 166 11.73 -8.38 16.51
N LYS A 167 12.80 -9.10 16.14
CA LYS A 167 14.18 -8.66 16.37
C LYS A 167 14.52 -7.38 15.61
N VAL A 168 14.13 -7.28 14.35
CA VAL A 168 14.33 -6.06 13.55
C VAL A 168 13.51 -4.90 14.12
N GLY A 169 12.25 -5.15 14.53
CA GLY A 169 11.40 -4.17 15.18
C GLY A 169 12.04 -3.59 16.44
N ALA A 170 12.60 -4.45 17.31
CA ALA A 170 13.32 -4.02 18.51
C ALA A 170 14.59 -3.21 18.18
N SER A 171 15.32 -3.55 17.12
CA SER A 171 16.47 -2.75 16.68
C SER A 171 16.07 -1.37 16.16
N ILE A 172 14.96 -1.29 15.42
CA ILE A 172 14.43 0.00 14.92
C ILE A 172 13.97 0.87 16.08
N SER A 173 13.25 0.31 17.07
CA SER A 173 12.82 1.09 18.23
C SER A 173 14.01 1.59 19.04
N ALA A 174 15.04 0.77 19.25
CA ALA A 174 16.28 1.18 19.91
C ALA A 174 16.99 2.33 19.16
N LYS A 175 17.11 2.22 17.83
CA LYS A 175 17.65 3.30 17.00
C LYS A 175 16.80 4.55 17.03
N ARG A 176 15.47 4.44 17.05
CA ARG A 176 14.58 5.60 17.19
C ARG A 176 14.79 6.31 18.50
N THR A 177 14.88 5.57 19.61
CA THR A 177 15.17 6.16 20.93
C THR A 177 16.54 6.80 21.00
N GLU A 178 17.54 6.22 20.33
CA GLU A 178 18.88 6.81 20.19
C GLU A 178 18.85 8.08 19.33
N THR A 179 18.16 8.07 18.20
CA THR A 179 18.04 9.27 17.36
C THR A 179 17.26 10.36 18.04
N SER A 180 16.20 10.04 18.80
CA SER A 180 15.45 11.04 19.55
C SER A 180 16.28 11.63 20.69
N SER A 181 17.12 10.84 21.36
CA SER A 181 18.01 11.35 22.39
C SER A 181 19.11 12.24 21.81
N LEU A 182 19.67 11.86 20.66
CA LEU A 182 20.63 12.69 19.92
C LEU A 182 20.01 14.00 19.43
N LEU A 183 18.77 13.95 18.90
CA LEU A 183 18.04 15.15 18.49
C LEU A 183 17.73 16.05 19.68
N ALA A 184 17.31 15.49 20.82
CA ALA A 184 17.12 16.27 22.04
C ALA A 184 18.43 16.92 22.50
N ALA A 185 19.56 16.21 22.44
CA ALA A 185 20.88 16.76 22.76
C ALA A 185 21.32 17.87 21.78
N LEU A 186 20.95 17.77 20.50
CA LEU A 186 21.19 18.81 19.49
C LEU A 186 20.29 20.03 19.70
N GLN A 187 19.02 19.82 20.03
CA GLN A 187 18.05 20.88 20.35
C GLN A 187 18.44 21.64 21.61
N GLN A 188 19.02 20.97 22.62
CA GLN A 188 19.59 21.61 23.80
C GLN A 188 20.92 22.34 23.51
N ARG A 189 21.48 22.22 22.29
CA ARG A 189 22.66 22.96 21.82
C ARG A 189 22.34 23.90 20.62
N PRO A 190 21.36 24.82 20.72
CA PRO A 190 21.03 25.73 19.62
C PRO A 190 22.14 26.76 19.34
N GLU A 191 22.99 27.01 20.34
CA GLU A 191 24.07 28.01 20.41
C GLU A 191 25.40 27.57 19.74
N SER A 192 25.43 26.50 18.95
CA SER A 192 26.68 26.00 18.34
C SER A 192 26.79 26.32 16.84
N GLY A 193 25.68 26.31 16.11
CA GLY A 193 25.68 26.53 14.66
C GLY A 193 25.55 27.99 14.25
N ARG A 194 24.52 28.69 14.74
CA ARG A 194 24.19 30.07 14.33
C ARG A 194 25.20 31.10 14.83
N THR A 195 25.66 30.95 16.06
CA THR A 195 26.74 31.76 16.68
C THR A 195 28.09 31.46 16.07
N ARG A 196 28.43 30.22 15.68
CA ARG A 196 29.65 29.94 14.90
C ARG A 196 29.63 30.58 13.51
N VAL A 197 28.51 30.55 12.80
CA VAL A 197 28.39 31.20 11.48
C VAL A 197 28.46 32.73 11.57
N ARG A 198 27.95 33.33 12.67
CA ARG A 198 28.14 34.77 12.94
C ARG A 198 29.54 35.12 13.44
N ALA A 199 30.23 34.19 14.11
CA ALA A 199 31.61 34.35 14.59
C ALA A 199 32.67 34.07 13.51
N LEU A 200 32.30 33.45 12.37
CA LEU A 200 33.16 33.34 11.19
C LEU A 200 33.25 34.70 10.49
N GLN A 201 34.08 35.58 11.04
CA GLN A 201 34.57 36.77 10.32
C GLN A 201 35.58 36.34 9.26
N GLY A 202 35.31 36.65 7.99
CA GLY A 202 36.21 36.36 6.85
C GLY A 202 35.48 35.98 5.56
N ASP A 203 36.26 35.57 4.54
CA ASP A 203 35.79 35.20 3.20
C ASP A 203 34.73 34.07 3.20
N GLU A 204 34.78 33.18 4.19
CA GLU A 204 33.80 32.10 4.33
C GLU A 204 32.42 32.62 4.75
N GLY A 205 32.35 33.59 5.67
CA GLY A 205 31.11 34.25 6.04
C GLY A 205 30.51 35.05 4.88
N ALA A 206 31.36 35.67 4.05
CA ALA A 206 30.91 36.34 2.82
C ALA A 206 30.39 35.35 1.78
N ARG A 207 31.02 34.17 1.65
CA ARG A 207 30.56 33.09 0.76
C ARG A 207 29.22 32.52 1.21
N VAL A 208 29.01 32.28 2.50
CA VAL A 208 27.73 31.81 3.05
C VAL A 208 26.62 32.83 2.76
N ARG A 209 26.84 34.12 2.99
CA ARG A 209 25.83 35.16 2.66
C ARG A 209 25.52 35.25 1.16
N ARG A 210 26.52 35.06 0.29
CA ARG A 210 26.30 34.98 -1.16
C ARG A 210 25.46 33.77 -1.54
N LEU A 211 25.71 32.62 -0.91
CA LEU A 211 24.92 31.41 -1.10
C LEU A 211 23.49 31.60 -0.58
N GLU A 212 23.30 32.20 0.59
CA GLU A 212 21.98 32.53 1.13
C GLU A 212 21.20 33.48 0.19
N LYS A 213 21.86 34.53 -0.32
CA LYS A 213 21.26 35.44 -1.31
C LYS A 213 20.93 34.74 -2.63
N ALA A 214 21.79 33.85 -3.10
CA ALA A 214 21.54 33.05 -4.29
C ALA A 214 20.38 32.06 -4.09
N LEU A 215 20.27 31.47 -2.90
CA LEU A 215 19.20 30.55 -2.53
C LEU A 215 17.86 31.29 -2.44
N GLY A 216 17.83 32.49 -1.85
CA GLY A 216 16.66 33.37 -1.86
C GLY A 216 16.24 33.76 -3.27
N ALA A 217 17.19 34.14 -4.14
CA ALA A 217 16.89 34.44 -5.54
C ALA A 217 16.37 33.21 -6.32
N ALA A 218 16.90 32.01 -6.05
CA ALA A 218 16.43 30.77 -6.65
C ALA A 218 15.01 30.40 -6.19
N ARG A 219 14.69 30.62 -4.91
CA ARG A 219 13.33 30.46 -4.37
C ARG A 219 12.34 31.43 -5.02
N GLY A 220 12.68 32.72 -5.09
CA GLY A 220 11.82 33.71 -5.76
C GLY A 220 11.59 33.41 -7.25
N LYS A 221 12.61 32.92 -7.97
CA LYS A 221 12.45 32.45 -9.36
C LYS A 221 11.55 31.23 -9.45
N ARG A 222 11.66 30.28 -8.52
CA ARG A 222 10.78 29.09 -8.45
C ARG A 222 9.33 29.51 -8.21
N GLU A 223 9.07 30.42 -7.28
CA GLU A 223 7.73 30.96 -7.01
C GLU A 223 7.15 31.70 -8.21
N MET A 224 7.96 32.49 -8.91
CA MET A 224 7.55 33.17 -10.14
C MET A 224 7.18 32.16 -11.24
N VAL A 225 8.05 31.18 -11.51
CA VAL A 225 7.76 30.11 -12.49
C VAL A 225 6.51 29.34 -12.13
N ARG A 226 6.31 29.09 -10.83
CA ARG A 226 5.08 28.50 -10.30
C ARG A 226 3.85 29.36 -10.58
N GLY A 227 3.91 30.66 -10.35
CA GLY A 227 2.82 31.59 -10.66
C GLY A 227 2.46 31.55 -12.14
N VAL A 228 3.47 31.55 -13.02
CA VAL A 228 3.30 31.45 -14.47
C VAL A 228 2.67 30.11 -14.86
N LEU A 229 3.15 28.99 -14.32
CA LEU A 229 2.60 27.66 -14.61
C LEU A 229 1.15 27.53 -14.13
N ARG A 230 0.81 28.10 -12.97
CA ARG A 230 -0.57 28.13 -12.48
C ARG A 230 -1.48 28.94 -13.41
N GLY A 231 -1.02 30.13 -13.83
CA GLY A 231 -1.74 30.95 -14.82
C GLY A 231 -1.96 30.19 -16.12
N LEU A 232 -0.90 29.58 -16.67
CA LEU A 232 -0.97 28.82 -17.92
C LEU A 232 -1.94 27.63 -17.84
N VAL A 233 -1.89 26.86 -16.75
CA VAL A 233 -2.78 25.70 -16.58
C VAL A 233 -4.24 26.16 -16.44
N LEU A 234 -4.50 27.22 -15.68
CA LEU A 234 -5.85 27.78 -15.54
C LEU A 234 -6.38 28.37 -16.85
N GLU A 235 -5.53 29.05 -17.63
CA GLU A 235 -5.88 29.64 -18.93
C GLU A 235 -6.04 28.60 -20.05
N SER A 236 -5.34 27.45 -19.96
CA SER A 236 -5.38 26.41 -20.98
C SER A 236 -6.71 25.65 -21.08
N GLY A 237 -7.60 25.79 -20.08
CA GLY A 237 -8.87 25.06 -20.04
C GLY A 237 -8.73 23.54 -19.89
N LEU A 238 -7.52 23.05 -19.59
CA LEU A 238 -7.27 21.63 -19.31
C LEU A 238 -7.93 21.23 -17.98
N ASP A 239 -8.56 20.06 -17.96
CA ASP A 239 -9.19 19.51 -16.76
C ASP A 239 -8.13 18.94 -15.80
N TRP A 240 -7.44 19.85 -15.11
CA TRP A 240 -6.33 19.57 -14.20
C TRP A 240 -6.75 18.77 -12.96
N LEU A 241 -8.06 18.59 -12.72
CA LEU A 241 -8.58 17.74 -11.66
C LEU A 241 -8.45 16.24 -11.99
N ALA A 242 -8.45 15.89 -13.29
CA ALA A 242 -8.39 14.51 -13.75
C ALA A 242 -6.95 13.96 -13.85
N ASP A 243 -5.96 14.83 -13.94
CA ASP A 243 -4.54 14.47 -14.01
C ASP A 243 -3.84 14.75 -12.67
N ASP A 244 -3.47 13.68 -11.97
CA ASP A 244 -2.76 13.74 -10.69
C ASP A 244 -1.44 14.52 -10.80
N ALA A 245 -0.77 14.54 -11.95
CA ALA A 245 0.47 15.29 -12.15
C ALA A 245 0.24 16.80 -12.23
N LEU A 246 -0.84 17.23 -12.90
CA LEU A 246 -1.24 18.65 -12.95
C LEU A 246 -1.80 19.10 -11.61
N LYS A 247 -2.55 18.24 -10.93
CA LYS A 247 -3.05 18.46 -9.58
C LYS A 247 -1.92 18.58 -8.56
N GLU A 248 -0.91 17.72 -8.63
CA GLU A 248 0.30 17.80 -7.80
C GLU A 248 1.13 19.05 -8.12
N ALA A 249 1.27 19.43 -9.40
CA ALA A 249 1.88 20.70 -9.76
C ALA A 249 1.09 21.90 -9.19
N LEU A 250 -0.24 21.91 -9.28
CA LEU A 250 -1.06 23.02 -8.76
C LEU A 250 -1.09 23.09 -7.22
N LEU A 251 -1.27 21.94 -6.55
CA LEU A 251 -1.49 21.82 -5.10
C LEU A 251 -0.22 21.50 -4.31
N GLY A 252 0.60 20.55 -4.77
CA GLY A 252 1.81 20.06 -4.10
C GLY A 252 2.94 21.09 -3.99
N MET A 253 2.78 22.25 -4.62
CA MET A 253 3.70 23.37 -4.40
C MET A 253 3.34 24.20 -3.15
N GLY A 254 2.19 23.98 -2.48
CA GLY A 254 1.59 24.82 -1.43
C GLY A 254 2.15 24.72 -0.01
N ASP A 255 2.82 23.64 0.36
CA ASP A 255 2.81 23.21 1.77
C ASP A 255 4.19 22.83 2.35
N GLU A 256 5.28 23.41 1.83
CA GLU A 256 6.64 23.14 2.37
C GLU A 256 7.26 24.33 3.13
N GLY A 257 6.53 25.42 3.40
CA GLY A 257 7.15 26.64 3.91
C GLY A 257 6.37 27.54 4.87
N GLU A 258 5.05 27.36 5.03
CA GLU A 258 4.23 28.19 5.91
C GLU A 258 3.41 27.28 6.84
N SER A 259 4.08 26.61 7.77
CA SER A 259 3.42 26.34 9.05
C SER A 259 3.60 27.62 9.86
N ASP A 260 2.64 28.51 9.67
CA ASP A 260 2.47 29.72 10.47
C ASP A 260 2.64 29.37 11.95
N GLU A 261 3.56 30.10 12.57
CA GLU A 261 3.63 30.31 14.00
C GLU A 261 2.32 31.00 14.43
N GLU A 262 1.23 30.25 14.56
CA GLU A 262 0.05 30.70 15.29
C GLU A 262 0.39 30.70 16.78
N ASP A 263 0.99 31.82 17.20
CA ASP A 263 0.46 32.72 18.23
C ASP A 263 -0.63 32.13 19.16
N GLU A 264 -0.27 31.16 20.01
CA GLU A 264 -0.96 30.95 21.29
C GLU A 264 -0.45 31.95 22.32
N GLY A 265 -0.67 33.23 22.03
CA GLY A 265 -0.66 34.32 22.99
C GLY A 265 -1.99 34.42 23.70
N GLU A 266 -2.30 33.50 24.63
CA GLU A 266 -3.34 33.74 25.63
C GLU A 266 -2.70 34.40 26.86
N MET A 267 -2.59 35.72 26.79
CA MET A 267 -2.44 36.59 27.95
C MET A 267 -3.79 36.72 28.67
N SER A 268 -3.81 36.42 29.97
CA SER A 268 -4.29 37.32 31.05
C SER A 268 -4.32 36.48 32.34
N ASP A 269 -3.53 36.78 33.36
CA ASP A 269 -3.61 37.95 34.26
C ASP A 269 -4.73 37.81 35.30
N GLU A 270 -4.48 38.40 36.47
CA GLU A 270 -5.26 38.43 37.72
C GLU A 270 -5.08 37.22 38.66
N GLY A 271 -4.65 37.38 39.90
CA GLY A 271 -4.47 38.58 40.70
C GLY A 271 -4.71 38.25 42.17
N ASP A 272 -3.81 38.76 43.01
CA ASP A 272 -3.96 39.11 44.43
C ASP A 272 -4.24 38.06 45.53
N ASP A 273 -3.44 38.27 46.60
CA ASP A 273 -3.49 37.82 48.00
C ASP A 273 -3.07 36.39 48.41
#